data_AF-A0A838DDM9-F1
#
_entry.id   AF-A0A838DDM9-F1
#
_cell.length_a   1.000
_cell.length_b   1.000
_cell.length_c   1.000
_cell.angle_alpha   90.00
_cell.angle_beta   90.00
_cell.angle_gamma   90.00
#
_symmetry.space_group_name_H-M   'P 1'
#
loop_
_entity.id
_entity.type
_entity.pdbx_description
1 polymer ?
#
loop_
_entity_poly.entity_id
_entity_poly.type
_entity_poly.pdbx_seq_one_letter_code
_entity_poly.pdbx_strand_id
1 'polypeptide(L)' 'MMAHYLSNGTINVTYKGAPQRYTGAHVTDDFFRIIGVSPVLGREFTPMITGRVLRR' A
#
# COMPACT_ATOMS: atom_id res chain seq x y z
N MET A 1 -9.29 13.29 4.25
CA MET A 1 -9.63 11.86 4.08
C MET A 1 -10.16 11.67 2.67
N MET A 2 -9.43 10.98 1.80
CA MET A 2 -9.81 10.77 0.39
C MET A 2 -9.66 9.31 0.00
N ALA A 3 -10.70 8.73 -0.61
CA ALA A 3 -10.67 7.37 -1.17
C ALA A 3 -10.56 7.43 -2.69
N HIS A 4 -9.61 6.68 -3.24
CA HIS A 4 -9.58 6.33 -4.66
C HIS A 4 -9.29 4.83 -4.80
N TYR A 5 -9.89 4.21 -5.82
CA TYR A 5 -9.71 2.80 -6.14
C TYR A 5 -9.63 2.63 -7.66
N LEU A 6 -8.46 2.23 -8.15
CA LEU A 6 -8.23 1.92 -9.55
C LEU A 6 -7.94 0.43 -9.69
N SER A 7 -8.88 -0.32 -10.27
CA SER A 7 -8.79 -1.77 -10.41
C SER A 7 -8.19 -2.22 -11.74
N ASN A 8 -8.09 -3.54 -11.91
CA ASN A 8 -7.61 -4.21 -13.12
C ASN A 8 -6.13 -3.93 -13.48
N GLY A 9 -5.35 -3.43 -12.51
CA GLY A 9 -3.91 -3.34 -12.64
C GLY A 9 -3.24 -4.70 -12.46
N THR A 10 -2.05 -4.85 -13.02
CA THR A 10 -1.19 -6.02 -12.76
C THR A 10 0.00 -5.61 -11.89
N ILE A 11 0.27 -6.39 -10.85
CA ILE A 11 1.37 -6.15 -9.91
C ILE A 11 2.28 -7.38 -9.94
N ASN A 12 3.57 -7.15 -10.17
CA ASN A 12 4.57 -8.20 -10.06
C ASN A 12 5.14 -8.21 -8.64
N VAL A 13 5.12 -9.37 -8.00
CA VAL A 13 5.63 -9.60 -6.65
C VAL A 13 6.60 -10.76 -6.70
N THR A 14 7.77 -10.60 -6.09
CA THR A 14 8.71 -11.71 -5.91
C THR A 14 8.71 -12.12 -4.45
N TYR A 15 8.37 -13.38 -4.18
CA TYR A 15 8.43 -13.96 -2.85
C TYR A 15 9.30 -15.21 -2.87
N LYS A 16 10.31 -15.28 -1.99
CA LYS A 16 11.28 -16.39 -1.90
C LYS A 16 11.93 -16.75 -3.26
N GLY A 17 12.22 -15.76 -4.08
CA GLY A 17 12.85 -15.95 -5.40
C GLY A 17 11.89 -16.42 -6.51
N ALA A 18 10.60 -16.63 -6.21
CA ALA A 18 9.58 -16.94 -7.20
C ALA A 18 8.83 -15.65 -7.58
N PRO A 19 9.02 -15.13 -8.81
CA PRO A 19 8.22 -14.01 -9.31
C PRO A 19 6.81 -14.50 -9.65
N GLN A 20 5.81 -13.72 -9.24
CA GLN A 20 4.40 -13.99 -9.49
C GLN A 20 3.71 -12.70 -9.91
N ARG A 21 2.79 -12.80 -10.86
CA ARG A 21 1.94 -11.69 -11.30
C ARG A 21 0.56 -11.84 -10.68
N TYR A 22 0.12 -10.79 -9.99
CA TYR A 22 -1.20 -10.70 -9.39
C TYR A 22 -2.03 -9.63 -10.08
N THR A 23 -3.34 -9.86 -10.17
CA THR A 23 -4.30 -8.78 -10.42
C THR A 23 -4.47 -7.99 -9.13
N GLY A 24 -4.37 -6.67 -9.21
CA GLY A 24 -4.45 -5.79 -8.05
C GLY A 24 -5.09 -4.45 -8.38
N ALA A 25 -5.13 -3.60 -7.36
CA ALA A 25 -5.67 -2.26 -7.46
C ALA A 25 -4.73 -1.25 -6.79
N HIS A 26 -4.71 -0.03 -7.33
CA HIS A 26 -4.08 1.10 -6.66
C HIS A 26 -5.13 1.84 -5.84
N VAL A 27 -4.79 2.11 -4.58
CA VAL A 27 -5.66 2.82 -3.63
C VAL A 27 -4.92 3.97 -2.97
N THR A 28 -5.66 4.97 -2.49
CA THR A 28 -5.11 6.01 -1.62
C THR A 28 -4.79 5.48 -0.23
N ASP A 29 -3.96 6.20 0.50
CA ASP A 29 -3.49 5.85 1.84
C ASP A 29 -4.61 5.77 2.89
N ASP A 30 -5.68 6.54 2.71
CA ASP A 30 -6.86 6.49 3.58
C ASP A 30 -7.85 5.36 3.25
N PHE A 31 -7.68 4.64 2.14
CA PHE A 31 -8.72 3.75 1.61
C PHE A 31 -9.19 2.67 2.61
N PHE A 32 -8.25 1.89 3.18
CA PHE A 32 -8.59 0.83 4.13
C PHE A 32 -9.27 1.36 5.40
N ARG A 33 -8.80 2.52 5.88
CA ARG A 33 -9.38 3.22 7.04
C ARG A 33 -10.81 3.67 6.77
N ILE A 34 -11.10 4.18 5.57
CA ILE A 34 -12.45 4.62 5.16
C ILE A 34 -13.43 3.46 5.13
N ILE A 35 -13.03 2.31 4.59
CA ILE A 35 -13.90 1.13 4.49
C ILE A 35 -13.89 0.26 5.75
N GLY A 36 -13.11 0.61 6.77
CA GLY A 36 -13.09 -0.06 8.07
C GLY A 36 -12.48 -1.46 8.06
N VAL A 37 -11.53 -1.73 7.17
CA VAL A 37 -10.84 -3.03 7.10
C VAL A 37 -9.34 -2.89 7.37
N SER A 38 -8.68 -4.01 7.68
CA SER A 38 -7.22 -4.07 7.84
C SER A 38 -6.59 -5.05 6.84
N PRO A 39 -5.38 -4.78 6.32
CA PRO A 39 -4.65 -5.69 5.45
C PRO A 39 -4.41 -7.05 6.11
N VAL A 40 -4.68 -8.12 5.36
CA VAL A 40 -4.37 -9.51 5.79
C VAL A 40 -2.85 -9.76 5.75
N LEU A 41 -2.13 -9.05 4.88
CA LEU A 41 -0.68 -9.16 4.71
C LEU A 41 -0.03 -7.78 4.70
N GLY A 42 1.09 -7.64 5.41
CA GLY A 42 1.85 -6.39 5.45
C GLY A 42 1.37 -5.44 6.56
N ARG A 43 1.40 -4.14 6.27
CA ARG A 43 1.01 -3.08 7.21
C ARG A 43 0.16 -2.03 6.50
N GLU A 44 -0.61 -1.28 7.29
CA GLU A 44 -1.31 -0.08 6.83
C GLU A 44 -0.36 0.95 6.21
N PHE A 45 -0.91 1.83 5.38
CA PHE A 45 -0.17 2.98 4.87
C PHE A 45 0.21 3.91 6.02
N THR A 46 1.50 4.23 6.11
CA THR A 46 2.02 5.22 7.06
C THR A 46 2.17 6.56 6.35
N PRO A 47 1.69 7.67 6.93
CA PRO A 47 1.95 8.99 6.36
C PRO A 47 3.45 9.21 6.24
N MET A 48 3.86 9.90 5.18
CA MET A 48 5.26 10.27 5.02
C MET A 48 5.66 11.25 6.12
N ILE A 49 6.51 10.81 7.04
CA ILE A 49 7.09 11.68 8.06
C ILE A 49 8.16 12.55 7.37
N THR A 50 7.83 13.81 7.13
CA THR A 50 8.84 14.85 6.87
C THR A 50 9.47 15.24 8.20
N GLY A 51 10.74 14.88 8.40
CA GLY A 51 11.50 15.31 9.59
C GLY A 51 12.46 14.27 10.14
N ARG A 52 13.44 13.81 9.35
CA ARG A 52 14.71 13.35 9.92
C ARG A 52 15.68 14.52 9.88
N VAL A 53 15.65 15.36 10.92
CA VAL A 53 16.75 16.30 11.18
C VAL A 53 17.98 15.43 11.41
N LEU A 54 18.89 15.41 10.44
CA LEU A 54 20.23 14.85 10.60
C LEU A 54 20.89 15.65 11.73
N ARG A 55 20.87 15.11 12.95
CA ARG A 55 21.71 15.63 14.02
C ARG A 55 23.15 15.27 13.66
N ARG A 56 23.95 16.31 13.40
CA ARG A 56 25.41 16.23 13.33
C ARG A 56 25.97 15.77 14.67
#